data_AF-A0AAU9VIY4-F1
#
_entry.id   AF-A0AAU9VIY4-F1
#
_cell.length_a   1.000
_cell.length_b   1.000
_cell.length_c   1.000
_cell.angle_alpha   90.00
_cell.angle_beta   90.00
_cell.angle_gamma   90.00
#
_symmetry.space_group_name_H-M   'P 1'
#
loop_
_entity.id
_entity.type
_entity.pdbx_description
1 polymer ?
#
loop_
_entity_poly.entity_id
_entity_poly.type
_entity_poly.pdbx_seq_one_letter_code
_entity_poly.pdbx_strand_id
1 'polypeptide(L)'
;MFRVEKLLKYVTRATNCLNRRQIRGKTQDVFAWKMDASSKDTPFIVVQSPYTVKIQPVNPMEYIENVDTDGQSVKGNVYLETDDEGDLAPDLKNSFMKDINFNVRPVSSNSKDYLEVTCSEQQQYQYPTKNITLHFQVPAACGVDINVRGDASIDIKDLEGGPFEMVTNQGACCLKNLKGSSLRASSNYGDIICQSQLLFEHGFLETKKKGKISVKKLQGKEFNLKTEHGDVDVGATYLLKAKFASKSGCIKLGDVHGFTEIRAEDGNISIGSTSGQLEAFTGRGSIDVNLSQHEDVVLNTNEGDITVKCLQESFSSEFLVRSKHIHVDSNIDVVIDKERAEGNFTVMTGELNKKDKKEEGVKTIKAEAKLGTVKFEKEDWFSSLKLS
;
A
#
# COMPACT_ATOMS: atom_id res chain seq x y z
N MET A 1 -65.22 23.34 17.00
CA MET A 1 -65.01 23.33 15.54
C MET A 1 -63.82 24.25 15.24
N PHE A 2 -62.67 23.63 14.94
CA PHE A 2 -61.45 24.14 14.29
C PHE A 2 -61.09 25.65 14.28
N ARG A 3 -59.85 25.93 14.74
CA ARG A 3 -58.70 26.61 14.07
C ARG A 3 -57.87 27.31 15.15
N VAL A 4 -56.73 26.83 15.66
CA VAL A 4 -55.47 26.36 15.03
C VAL A 4 -55.18 27.05 13.70
N GLU A 5 -54.64 28.27 13.77
CA GLU A 5 -53.76 28.89 12.76
C GLU A 5 -53.27 30.25 13.28
N LYS A 6 -52.17 30.27 14.07
CA LYS A 6 -51.21 31.40 14.18
C LYS A 6 -50.04 31.13 15.13
N LEU A 7 -49.39 29.97 14.98
CA LEU A 7 -48.08 29.72 15.58
C LEU A 7 -47.19 29.04 14.54
N LEU A 8 -46.76 29.82 13.56
CA LEU A 8 -45.66 29.45 12.68
C LEU A 8 -44.88 30.70 12.29
N LYS A 9 -43.55 30.57 12.46
CA LYS A 9 -42.46 31.38 11.92
C LYS A 9 -42.20 32.70 12.64
N TYR A 10 -41.24 32.70 13.56
CA TYR A 10 -39.85 32.99 13.24
C TYR A 10 -38.98 32.71 14.48
N VAL A 11 -38.53 31.46 14.58
CA VAL A 11 -37.40 31.07 15.43
C VAL A 11 -36.15 31.24 14.56
N THR A 12 -35.27 32.18 14.90
CA THR A 12 -33.92 32.25 14.34
C THR A 12 -33.00 32.93 15.34
N ARG A 13 -31.92 32.23 15.71
CA ARG A 13 -30.80 32.62 16.60
C ARG A 13 -31.20 32.75 18.07
N ALA A 14 -30.49 32.21 19.07
CA ALA A 14 -29.18 31.59 19.14
C ALA A 14 -29.16 30.62 20.34
N THR A 15 -28.02 29.94 20.48
CA THR A 15 -27.51 29.23 21.67
C THR A 15 -28.08 27.84 21.98
N ASN A 16 -27.28 26.81 21.73
CA ASN A 16 -26.65 25.98 22.77
C ASN A 16 -26.32 24.58 22.24
N CYS A 17 -25.01 24.39 22.06
CA CYS A 17 -24.27 23.17 22.37
C CYS A 17 -25.08 22.11 23.12
N LEU A 18 -25.56 21.09 22.41
CA LEU A 18 -25.87 19.79 22.98
C LEU A 18 -25.13 18.75 22.15
N ASN A 19 -23.98 18.37 22.69
CA ASN A 19 -23.32 17.08 22.57
C ASN A 19 -23.80 16.20 21.40
N ARG A 20 -22.96 16.13 20.37
CA ARG A 20 -22.73 14.87 19.64
C ARG A 20 -22.47 13.81 20.70
N ARG A 21 -23.53 13.12 21.15
CA ARG A 21 -23.38 11.81 21.77
C ARG A 21 -22.53 11.03 20.79
N GLN A 22 -21.37 10.59 21.25
CA GLN A 22 -20.68 9.44 20.69
C GLN A 22 -21.74 8.34 20.62
N ILE A 23 -22.39 8.18 19.47
CA ILE A 23 -23.23 7.02 19.21
C ILE A 23 -22.22 5.88 19.19
N ARG A 24 -22.13 5.15 20.29
CA ARG A 24 -21.34 3.92 20.36
C ARG A 24 -22.12 2.90 19.55
N GLY A 25 -21.79 2.76 18.27
CA GLY A 25 -22.36 1.71 17.44
C GLY A 25 -22.07 0.35 18.07
N LYS A 26 -23.10 -0.49 18.20
CA LYS A 26 -22.93 -1.86 18.71
C LYS A 26 -22.77 -2.81 17.53
N THR A 27 -21.65 -3.53 17.52
CA THR A 27 -21.36 -4.59 16.53
C THR A 27 -22.04 -5.88 16.96
N GLN A 28 -22.89 -6.44 16.10
CA GLN A 28 -23.68 -7.64 16.44
C GLN A 28 -23.26 -8.84 15.62
N ASP A 29 -22.91 -9.93 16.28
CA ASP A 29 -22.66 -11.22 15.64
C ASP A 29 -24.00 -11.87 15.23
N VAL A 30 -24.07 -12.34 13.99
CA VAL A 30 -25.29 -12.84 13.39
C VAL A 30 -25.19 -14.31 12.93
N PHE A 31 -24.00 -14.86 12.64
CA PHE A 31 -23.88 -16.25 12.16
C PHE A 31 -22.44 -16.78 12.18
N ALA A 32 -22.21 -17.98 12.74
CA ALA A 32 -20.92 -18.65 12.78
C ALA A 32 -20.93 -20.02 12.07
N TRP A 33 -19.91 -20.35 11.28
CA TRP A 33 -19.71 -21.70 10.71
C TRP A 33 -18.29 -22.22 10.95
N LYS A 34 -18.07 -23.53 10.80
CA LYS A 34 -16.78 -24.20 10.98
C LYS A 34 -16.61 -25.26 9.90
N MET A 35 -15.45 -25.31 9.23
CA MET A 35 -15.13 -26.36 8.26
C MET A 35 -13.69 -26.83 8.41
N ASP A 36 -13.46 -28.13 8.41
CA ASP A 36 -12.13 -28.73 8.45
C ASP A 36 -11.42 -28.49 7.11
N ALA A 37 -10.19 -27.94 7.12
CA ALA A 37 -9.43 -27.81 5.88
C ALA A 37 -9.14 -29.21 5.31
N SER A 38 -9.20 -29.35 3.98
CA SER A 38 -8.97 -30.66 3.38
C SER A 38 -7.54 -31.13 3.67
N SER A 39 -7.41 -32.41 4.00
CA SER A 39 -6.20 -33.03 4.57
C SER A 39 -4.99 -33.12 3.63
N LYS A 40 -5.01 -32.43 2.48
CA LYS A 40 -3.97 -32.55 1.44
C LYS A 40 -3.21 -31.26 1.14
N ASP A 41 -3.77 -30.07 1.36
CA ASP A 41 -3.18 -28.80 0.90
C ASP A 41 -3.34 -27.64 1.92
N THR A 42 -2.64 -26.52 1.67
CA THR A 42 -2.81 -25.28 2.44
C THR A 42 -4.25 -24.75 2.28
N PRO A 43 -4.96 -24.42 3.38
CA PRO A 43 -6.32 -23.89 3.35
C PRO A 43 -6.45 -22.68 2.41
N PHE A 44 -7.54 -22.62 1.64
CA PHE A 44 -7.81 -21.52 0.70
C PHE A 44 -9.26 -21.04 0.80
N ILE A 45 -9.46 -19.72 0.85
CA ILE A 45 -10.80 -19.10 0.90
C ILE A 45 -11.00 -18.12 -0.26
N VAL A 46 -12.15 -18.23 -0.91
CA VAL A 46 -12.62 -17.32 -1.97
C VAL A 46 -13.85 -16.57 -1.44
N VAL A 47 -13.82 -15.24 -1.43
CA VAL A 47 -14.91 -14.40 -0.92
C VAL A 47 -15.38 -13.42 -2.00
N GLN A 48 -16.65 -13.48 -2.36
CA GLN A 48 -17.32 -12.53 -3.24
C GLN A 48 -18.41 -11.80 -2.44
N SER A 49 -18.24 -10.50 -2.17
CA SER A 49 -19.13 -9.78 -1.27
C SER A 49 -19.39 -8.32 -1.71
N PRO A 50 -20.62 -7.80 -1.59
CA PRO A 50 -20.87 -6.36 -1.69
C PRO A 50 -20.50 -5.58 -0.41
N TYR A 51 -20.10 -6.29 0.65
CA TYR A 51 -19.80 -5.74 1.97
C TYR A 51 -18.32 -5.82 2.30
N THR A 52 -17.89 -5.02 3.28
CA THR A 52 -16.51 -5.03 3.77
C THR A 52 -16.14 -6.41 4.29
N VAL A 53 -14.95 -6.89 3.95
CA VAL A 53 -14.44 -8.20 4.39
C VAL A 53 -13.21 -8.01 5.27
N LYS A 54 -13.18 -8.67 6.42
CA LYS A 54 -12.01 -8.77 7.30
C LYS A 54 -11.57 -10.22 7.43
N ILE A 55 -10.28 -10.50 7.29
CA ILE A 55 -9.71 -11.84 7.51
C ILE A 55 -8.53 -11.74 8.48
N GLN A 56 -8.53 -12.62 9.49
CA GLN A 56 -7.46 -12.72 10.48
C GLN A 56 -7.25 -14.19 10.89
N PRO A 57 -6.12 -14.54 11.51
CA PRO A 57 -5.95 -15.85 12.12
C PRO A 57 -6.99 -16.13 13.20
N VAL A 58 -7.31 -17.41 13.38
CA VAL A 58 -7.96 -17.89 14.61
C VAL A 58 -7.05 -17.57 15.80
N ASN A 59 -7.64 -17.06 16.88
CA ASN A 59 -6.89 -16.74 18.10
C ASN A 59 -6.44 -18.04 18.79
N PRO A 60 -5.13 -18.27 19.01
CA PRO A 60 -4.64 -19.47 19.69
C PRO A 60 -5.18 -19.64 21.12
N MET A 61 -5.62 -18.58 21.79
CA MET A 61 -6.23 -18.69 23.11
C MET A 61 -7.67 -19.22 23.06
N GLU A 62 -8.41 -18.95 21.98
CA GLU A 62 -9.76 -19.51 21.75
C GLU A 62 -9.73 -21.01 21.40
N TYR A 63 -8.55 -21.52 21.03
CA TYR A 63 -8.28 -22.92 20.71
C TYR A 63 -8.22 -23.82 21.95
N ILE A 64 -7.86 -23.27 23.11
CA ILE A 64 -7.68 -24.05 24.35
C ILE A 64 -9.05 -24.34 25.01
N GLU A 65 -10.06 -23.51 24.77
CA GLU A 65 -11.38 -23.63 25.41
C GLU A 65 -12.40 -24.45 24.58
N ASN A 66 -12.18 -24.62 23.27
CA ASN A 66 -13.08 -25.35 22.37
C ASN A 66 -12.34 -26.51 21.71
N VAL A 67 -12.86 -27.73 21.88
CA VAL A 67 -12.32 -29.00 21.37
C VAL A 67 -12.17 -28.99 19.84
N ASP A 68 -11.10 -28.38 19.35
CA ASP A 68 -10.79 -28.30 17.93
C ASP A 68 -9.35 -28.78 17.74
N THR A 69 -9.13 -30.09 17.64
CA THR A 69 -7.80 -30.69 17.78
C THR A 69 -6.82 -30.40 16.64
N ASP A 70 -7.29 -29.78 15.54
CA ASP A 70 -6.53 -29.79 14.28
C ASP A 70 -6.16 -28.39 13.74
N GLY A 71 -6.68 -27.30 14.31
CA GLY A 71 -6.24 -25.92 13.99
C GLY A 71 -6.50 -25.45 12.57
N GLN A 72 -7.28 -26.22 11.80
CA GLN A 72 -7.53 -26.03 10.38
C GLN A 72 -8.90 -25.44 10.06
N SER A 73 -9.65 -25.01 11.08
CA SER A 73 -11.02 -24.57 10.89
C SER A 73 -11.14 -23.11 10.45
N VAL A 74 -12.02 -22.85 9.48
CA VAL A 74 -12.43 -21.49 9.09
C VAL A 74 -13.73 -21.11 9.81
N LYS A 75 -13.72 -19.97 10.52
CA LYS A 75 -14.91 -19.38 11.15
C LYS A 75 -15.30 -18.08 10.48
N GLY A 76 -16.50 -18.00 9.91
CA GLY A 76 -17.06 -16.75 9.37
C GLY A 76 -18.10 -16.16 10.32
N ASN A 77 -18.07 -14.85 10.52
CA ASN A 77 -19.06 -14.09 11.28
C ASN A 77 -19.57 -12.91 10.46
N VAL A 78 -20.88 -12.67 10.48
CA VAL A 78 -21.49 -11.48 9.88
C VAL A 78 -21.73 -10.47 10.98
N TYR A 79 -21.27 -9.24 10.77
CA TYR A 79 -21.44 -8.14 11.70
C TYR A 79 -22.27 -7.03 11.09
N LEU A 80 -23.26 -6.55 11.85
CA LEU A 80 -24.03 -5.34 11.55
C LEU A 80 -23.72 -4.29 12.61
N GLU A 81 -23.35 -3.10 12.16
CA GLU A 81 -23.22 -1.90 12.99
C GLU A 81 -24.55 -1.14 13.02
N THR A 82 -25.11 -0.98 14.22
CA THR A 82 -26.37 -0.26 14.46
C THR A 82 -26.14 0.95 15.36
N ASP A 83 -26.92 2.01 15.13
CA ASP A 83 -26.94 3.21 15.99
C ASP A 83 -27.55 2.95 17.37
N ASP A 84 -28.18 1.78 17.56
CA ASP A 84 -28.75 1.34 18.84
C ASP A 84 -27.69 0.68 19.72
N GLU A 85 -27.68 1.02 21.01
CA GLU A 85 -26.84 0.38 22.03
C GLU A 85 -27.43 -0.97 22.52
N GLY A 86 -28.73 -1.21 22.26
CA GLY A 86 -29.41 -2.47 22.55
C GLY A 86 -29.00 -3.63 21.64
N ASP A 87 -29.16 -4.88 22.12
CA ASP A 87 -29.09 -6.04 21.23
C ASP A 87 -30.26 -6.03 20.24
N LEU A 88 -29.99 -6.34 18.96
CA LEU A 88 -31.04 -6.54 17.97
C LEU A 88 -31.92 -7.69 18.44
N ALA A 89 -33.23 -7.48 18.36
CA ALA A 89 -34.19 -8.54 18.62
C ALA A 89 -33.85 -9.79 17.79
N PRO A 90 -33.93 -11.01 18.38
CA PRO A 90 -33.58 -12.25 17.67
C PRO A 90 -34.33 -12.42 16.33
N ASP A 91 -35.59 -12.01 16.26
CA ASP A 91 -36.39 -12.08 15.03
C ASP A 91 -35.86 -11.17 13.93
N LEU A 92 -35.34 -10.00 14.30
CA LEU A 92 -34.74 -9.05 13.37
C LEU A 92 -33.38 -9.57 12.87
N LYS A 93 -32.57 -10.18 13.75
CA LYS A 93 -31.33 -10.88 13.36
C LYS A 93 -31.63 -11.99 12.36
N ASN A 94 -32.61 -12.85 12.67
CA ASN A 94 -33.01 -13.96 11.80
C ASN A 94 -33.56 -13.48 10.45
N SER A 95 -34.36 -12.41 10.45
CA SER A 95 -34.91 -11.83 9.21
C SER A 95 -33.82 -11.18 8.35
N PHE A 96 -32.88 -10.47 8.99
CA PHE A 96 -31.72 -9.89 8.32
C PHE A 96 -30.82 -10.97 7.68
N MET A 97 -30.59 -12.09 8.37
CA MET A 97 -29.84 -13.22 7.80
C MET A 97 -30.53 -13.88 6.61
N LYS A 98 -31.85 -13.83 6.55
CA LYS A 98 -32.60 -14.32 5.38
C LYS A 98 -32.55 -13.33 4.22
N ASP A 99 -32.44 -12.04 4.52
CA ASP A 99 -32.38 -10.97 3.52
C ASP A 99 -31.01 -10.91 2.82
N ILE A 100 -29.92 -11.11 3.58
CA ILE A 100 -28.60 -11.27 3.00
C ILE A 100 -28.39 -12.74 2.64
N ASN A 101 -28.51 -13.09 1.36
CA ASN A 101 -28.25 -14.46 0.94
C ASN A 101 -26.75 -14.76 1.05
N PHE A 102 -26.39 -15.64 1.99
CA PHE A 102 -25.04 -16.15 2.18
C PHE A 102 -24.97 -17.60 1.73
N ASN A 103 -24.12 -17.88 0.75
CA ASN A 103 -23.84 -19.22 0.32
C ASN A 103 -22.36 -19.54 0.57
N VAL A 104 -22.15 -20.52 1.43
CA VAL A 104 -20.85 -21.04 1.84
C VAL A 104 -20.80 -22.48 1.42
N ARG A 105 -19.83 -22.84 0.57
CA ARG A 105 -19.69 -24.23 0.12
C ARG A 105 -18.23 -24.61 -0.06
N PRO A 106 -17.86 -25.86 0.28
CA PRO A 106 -16.58 -26.41 -0.14
C PRO A 106 -16.63 -26.65 -1.65
N VAL A 107 -15.56 -26.28 -2.34
CA VAL A 107 -15.37 -26.53 -3.77
C VAL A 107 -14.08 -27.30 -3.96
N SER A 108 -14.21 -28.51 -4.47
CA SER A 108 -13.08 -29.32 -4.93
C SER A 108 -12.95 -29.16 -6.43
N SER A 109 -11.78 -28.71 -6.88
CA SER A 109 -11.42 -28.64 -8.29
C SER A 109 -10.25 -29.58 -8.59
N ASN A 110 -9.94 -29.79 -9.87
CA ASN A 110 -8.80 -30.61 -10.26
C ASN A 110 -7.45 -30.06 -9.77
N SER A 111 -7.38 -28.77 -9.40
CA SER A 111 -6.15 -28.11 -8.99
C SER A 111 -6.05 -27.82 -7.49
N LYS A 112 -7.17 -27.50 -6.82
CA LYS A 112 -7.22 -27.16 -5.39
C LYS A 112 -8.60 -27.37 -4.78
N ASP A 113 -8.64 -27.67 -3.49
CA ASP A 113 -9.81 -27.54 -2.63
C ASP A 113 -9.85 -26.15 -2.01
N TYR A 114 -11.03 -25.52 -1.96
CA TYR A 114 -11.21 -24.21 -1.35
C TYR A 114 -12.61 -24.00 -0.78
N LEU A 115 -12.73 -23.02 0.11
CA LEU A 115 -14.00 -22.55 0.64
C LEU A 115 -14.49 -21.36 -0.18
N GLU A 116 -15.64 -21.50 -0.84
CA GLU A 116 -16.28 -20.40 -1.55
C GLU A 116 -17.34 -19.75 -0.66
N VAL A 117 -17.25 -18.44 -0.48
CA VAL A 117 -18.21 -17.60 0.23
C VAL A 117 -18.75 -16.55 -0.72
N THR A 118 -20.04 -16.65 -1.05
CA THR A 118 -20.74 -15.66 -1.88
C THR A 118 -21.84 -14.99 -1.09
N CYS A 119 -21.98 -13.69 -1.27
CA CYS A 119 -22.94 -12.87 -0.55
C CYS A 119 -23.71 -11.97 -1.51
N SER A 120 -25.04 -11.85 -1.34
CA SER A 120 -25.88 -10.94 -2.11
C SER A 120 -26.09 -9.59 -1.41
N GLU A 121 -26.46 -8.58 -2.20
CA GLU A 121 -26.98 -7.32 -1.65
C GLU A 121 -28.31 -7.56 -0.91
N GLN A 122 -28.58 -6.73 0.11
CA GLN A 122 -29.84 -6.69 0.84
C GLN A 122 -31.00 -6.33 -0.09
N GLN A 123 -32.16 -6.93 0.14
CA GLN A 123 -33.37 -6.62 -0.62
C GLN A 123 -34.39 -5.84 0.24
N GLN A 124 -34.53 -6.22 1.51
CA GLN A 124 -35.62 -5.79 2.37
C GLN A 124 -35.19 -4.77 3.43
N TYR A 125 -34.08 -5.02 4.12
CA TYR A 125 -33.60 -4.20 5.23
C TYR A 125 -32.43 -3.36 4.71
N GLN A 126 -32.73 -2.19 4.11
CA GLN A 126 -31.75 -1.29 3.48
C GLN A 126 -30.82 -0.60 4.50
N TYR A 127 -30.09 -1.38 5.30
CA TYR A 127 -28.99 -0.84 6.09
C TYR A 127 -27.91 -0.35 5.13
N PRO A 128 -27.18 0.73 5.46
CA PRO A 128 -26.05 1.16 4.65
C PRO A 128 -25.04 0.00 4.52
N THR A 129 -24.61 -0.34 3.30
CA THR A 129 -23.69 -1.46 3.04
C THR A 129 -22.38 -1.34 3.84
N LYS A 130 -21.93 -0.11 4.10
CA LYS A 130 -20.79 0.23 4.96
C LYS A 130 -20.92 -0.24 6.42
N ASN A 131 -22.14 -0.45 6.91
CA ASN A 131 -22.41 -0.90 8.28
C ASN A 131 -22.36 -2.43 8.39
N ILE A 132 -22.18 -3.15 7.28
CA ILE A 132 -22.18 -4.60 7.22
C ILE A 132 -20.76 -5.05 6.95
N THR A 133 -20.26 -5.95 7.78
CA THR A 133 -18.91 -6.48 7.64
C THR A 133 -18.89 -7.98 7.81
N LEU A 134 -18.19 -8.69 6.93
CA LEU A 134 -17.93 -10.12 7.05
C LEU A 134 -16.56 -10.31 7.69
N HIS A 135 -16.48 -11.03 8.80
CA HIS A 135 -15.22 -11.35 9.47
C HIS A 135 -14.94 -12.83 9.38
N PHE A 136 -13.79 -13.20 8.83
CA PHE A 136 -13.32 -14.58 8.76
C PHE A 136 -12.11 -14.76 9.68
N GLN A 137 -12.18 -15.74 10.56
CA GLN A 137 -11.03 -16.31 11.23
C GLN A 137 -10.60 -17.56 10.46
N VAL A 138 -9.36 -17.59 9.99
CA VAL A 138 -8.80 -18.69 9.19
C VAL A 138 -7.53 -19.23 9.86
N PRO A 139 -7.04 -20.41 9.49
CA PRO A 139 -5.70 -20.83 9.88
C PRO A 139 -4.66 -19.80 9.45
N ALA A 140 -3.61 -19.58 10.25
CA ALA A 140 -2.58 -18.58 9.94
C ALA A 140 -1.92 -18.84 8.57
N ALA A 141 -1.70 -20.11 8.24
CA ALA A 141 -1.32 -20.55 6.90
C ALA A 141 -2.58 -20.72 6.04
N CYS A 142 -2.95 -19.68 5.29
CA CYS A 142 -4.13 -19.70 4.42
C CYS A 142 -3.94 -18.78 3.21
N GLY A 143 -4.29 -19.28 2.02
CA GLY A 143 -4.42 -18.46 0.83
C GLY A 143 -5.81 -17.85 0.70
N VAL A 144 -5.88 -16.70 0.05
CA VAL A 144 -7.06 -15.83 0.08
C VAL A 144 -7.30 -15.23 -1.30
N ASP A 145 -8.54 -15.27 -1.76
CA ASP A 145 -9.03 -14.53 -2.92
C ASP A 145 -10.29 -13.76 -2.50
N ILE A 146 -10.24 -12.43 -2.51
CA ILE A 146 -11.36 -11.58 -2.11
C ILE A 146 -11.68 -10.59 -3.22
N ASN A 147 -12.95 -10.54 -3.59
CA ASN A 147 -13.50 -9.52 -4.46
C ASN A 147 -14.67 -8.83 -3.76
N VAL A 148 -14.49 -7.53 -3.49
CA VAL A 148 -15.54 -6.66 -2.95
C VAL A 148 -15.90 -5.54 -3.91
N ARG A 149 -17.17 -5.10 -3.85
CA ARG A 149 -17.73 -4.11 -4.77
C ARG A 149 -18.17 -2.83 -4.06
N GLY A 150 -18.38 -1.77 -4.86
CA GLY A 150 -18.82 -0.47 -4.33
C GLY A 150 -17.81 0.11 -3.35
N ASP A 151 -18.30 0.51 -2.18
CA ASP A 151 -17.53 1.17 -1.12
C ASP A 151 -16.95 0.18 -0.09
N ALA A 152 -17.16 -1.12 -0.31
CA ALA A 152 -16.67 -2.16 0.57
C ALA A 152 -15.14 -2.20 0.62
N SER A 153 -14.61 -2.31 1.83
CA SER A 153 -13.17 -2.39 2.08
C SER A 153 -12.71 -3.82 2.34
N ILE A 154 -11.41 -4.05 2.26
CA ILE A 154 -10.77 -5.32 2.61
C ILE A 154 -9.78 -5.04 3.75
N ASP A 155 -9.81 -5.85 4.80
CA ASP A 155 -8.85 -5.80 5.91
C ASP A 155 -8.29 -7.22 6.14
N ILE A 156 -7.02 -7.44 5.83
CA ILE A 156 -6.37 -8.74 6.05
C ILE A 156 -5.14 -8.54 6.91
N LYS A 157 -5.00 -9.34 7.96
CA LYS A 157 -3.84 -9.28 8.84
C LYS A 157 -3.29 -10.64 9.22
N ASP A 158 -1.99 -10.66 9.48
CA ASP A 158 -1.26 -11.72 10.20
C ASP A 158 -1.36 -13.12 9.56
N LEU A 159 -1.50 -13.20 8.23
CA LEU A 159 -1.54 -14.46 7.47
C LEU A 159 -0.23 -14.77 6.75
N GLU A 160 0.01 -16.05 6.54
CA GLU A 160 1.13 -16.57 5.77
C GLU A 160 0.73 -17.63 4.72
N GLY A 161 1.61 -17.87 3.76
CA GLY A 161 1.43 -18.86 2.71
C GLY A 161 1.02 -18.24 1.38
N GLY A 162 -0.28 -18.14 1.12
CA GLY A 162 -0.82 -17.61 -0.13
C GLY A 162 -1.10 -18.67 -1.21
N PRO A 163 -1.49 -18.25 -2.41
CA PRO A 163 -1.48 -16.87 -2.91
C PRO A 163 -2.52 -15.98 -2.23
N PHE A 164 -2.29 -14.66 -2.29
CA PHE A 164 -3.24 -13.63 -1.84
C PHE A 164 -3.68 -12.78 -3.02
N GLU A 165 -4.98 -12.73 -3.26
CA GLU A 165 -5.61 -11.89 -4.27
C GLU A 165 -6.73 -11.05 -3.65
N MET A 166 -6.65 -9.73 -3.84
CA MET A 166 -7.61 -8.78 -3.30
C MET A 166 -8.02 -7.79 -4.39
N VAL A 167 -9.32 -7.66 -4.59
CA VAL A 167 -9.91 -6.74 -5.55
C VAL A 167 -10.98 -5.92 -4.84
N THR A 168 -10.84 -4.60 -4.86
CA THR A 168 -11.87 -3.66 -4.40
C THR A 168 -12.12 -2.59 -5.46
N ASN A 169 -13.17 -1.78 -5.29
CA ASN A 169 -13.52 -0.69 -6.19
C ASN A 169 -13.23 0.68 -5.56
N GLN A 170 -14.04 1.11 -4.60
CA GLN A 170 -13.89 2.40 -3.91
C GLN A 170 -13.36 2.28 -2.48
N GLY A 171 -13.65 1.16 -1.81
CA GLY A 171 -13.14 0.91 -0.46
C GLY A 171 -11.62 0.69 -0.44
N ALA A 172 -11.04 0.84 0.74
CA ALA A 172 -9.61 0.65 0.94
C ALA A 172 -9.25 -0.85 1.04
N CYS A 173 -8.03 -1.19 0.67
CA CYS A 173 -7.42 -2.49 0.91
C CYS A 173 -6.34 -2.34 1.97
N CYS A 174 -6.69 -2.66 3.22
CA CYS A 174 -5.83 -2.61 4.38
C CYS A 174 -5.15 -3.96 4.61
N LEU A 175 -3.83 -3.98 4.60
CA LEU A 175 -3.01 -5.18 4.76
C LEU A 175 -2.10 -5.03 5.97
N LYS A 176 -1.82 -6.13 6.66
CA LYS A 176 -0.89 -6.12 7.80
C LYS A 176 -0.19 -7.46 7.95
N ASN A 177 1.14 -7.44 8.03
CA ASN A 177 1.97 -8.61 8.39
C ASN A 177 1.68 -9.84 7.52
N LEU A 178 1.57 -9.65 6.21
CA LEU A 178 1.29 -10.74 5.27
C LEU A 178 2.59 -11.32 4.72
N LYS A 179 2.64 -12.65 4.56
CA LYS A 179 3.81 -13.35 4.04
C LYS A 179 3.42 -14.44 3.05
N GLY A 180 4.20 -14.65 1.99
CA GLY A 180 3.86 -15.74 1.06
C GLY A 180 4.65 -15.78 -0.23
N SER A 181 4.16 -16.57 -1.19
CA SER A 181 4.76 -16.65 -2.53
C SER A 181 4.32 -15.50 -3.44
N SER A 182 3.02 -15.23 -3.49
CA SER A 182 2.44 -14.22 -4.39
C SER A 182 1.38 -13.36 -3.70
N LEU A 183 1.43 -12.06 -3.97
CA LEU A 183 0.46 -11.05 -3.54
C LEU A 183 -0.02 -10.24 -4.73
N ARG A 184 -1.34 -10.14 -4.92
CA ARG A 184 -1.99 -9.23 -5.84
C ARG A 184 -3.06 -8.43 -5.10
N ALA A 185 -2.90 -7.11 -5.00
CA ALA A 185 -3.94 -6.22 -4.50
C ALA A 185 -4.29 -5.19 -5.58
N SER A 186 -5.57 -5.03 -5.88
CA SER A 186 -6.02 -4.08 -6.90
C SER A 186 -7.24 -3.27 -6.46
N SER A 187 -7.24 -1.98 -6.80
CA SER A 187 -8.37 -1.07 -6.57
C SER A 187 -8.59 -0.13 -7.75
N ASN A 188 -9.81 0.34 -7.97
CA ASN A 188 -10.09 1.34 -9.01
C ASN A 188 -10.01 2.78 -8.49
N TYR A 189 -10.39 3.02 -7.23
CA TYR A 189 -10.45 4.34 -6.60
C TYR A 189 -9.89 4.34 -5.17
N GLY A 190 -9.99 3.21 -4.47
CA GLY A 190 -9.55 3.09 -3.09
C GLY A 190 -8.04 2.96 -2.94
N ASP A 191 -7.59 3.23 -1.71
CA ASP A 191 -6.18 3.14 -1.33
C ASP A 191 -5.79 1.70 -1.01
N ILE A 192 -4.52 1.36 -1.24
CA ILE A 192 -3.89 0.14 -0.75
C ILE A 192 -2.92 0.55 0.37
N ILE A 193 -3.19 0.11 1.59
CA ILE A 193 -2.50 0.59 2.79
C ILE A 193 -1.93 -0.61 3.55
N CYS A 194 -0.63 -0.61 3.81
CA CYS A 194 0.01 -1.53 4.73
C CYS A 194 0.91 -0.79 5.71
N GLN A 195 0.48 -0.69 6.97
CA GLN A 195 1.24 -0.01 8.02
C GLN A 195 2.33 -0.89 8.65
N SER A 196 2.60 -2.07 8.09
CA SER A 196 3.62 -3.00 8.57
C SER A 196 4.42 -3.62 7.42
N GLN A 197 4.81 -4.90 7.52
CA GLN A 197 5.61 -5.58 6.52
C GLN A 197 4.76 -6.45 5.57
N LEU A 198 5.13 -6.45 4.29
CA LEU A 198 4.72 -7.44 3.29
C LEU A 198 5.97 -8.22 2.86
N LEU A 199 5.97 -9.54 3.10
CA LEU A 199 7.09 -10.43 2.76
C LEU A 199 6.66 -11.43 1.69
N PHE A 200 6.98 -11.14 0.43
CA PHE A 200 6.53 -11.97 -0.70
C PHE A 200 7.66 -12.25 -1.68
N GLU A 201 7.66 -13.43 -2.31
CA GLU A 201 8.54 -13.62 -3.47
C GLU A 201 8.18 -12.64 -4.57
N HIS A 202 6.88 -12.55 -4.90
CA HIS A 202 6.35 -11.66 -5.92
C HIS A 202 5.14 -10.87 -5.40
N GLY A 203 5.18 -9.53 -5.53
CA GLY A 203 4.07 -8.66 -5.15
C GLY A 203 3.64 -7.72 -6.27
N PHE A 204 2.33 -7.56 -6.46
CA PHE A 204 1.73 -6.61 -7.38
C PHE A 204 0.65 -5.81 -6.68
N LEU A 205 0.84 -4.50 -6.53
CA LEU A 205 -0.16 -3.59 -5.97
C LEU A 205 -0.52 -2.55 -7.02
N GLU A 206 -1.80 -2.46 -7.39
CA GLU A 206 -2.27 -1.49 -8.37
C GLU A 206 -3.49 -0.75 -7.87
N THR A 207 -3.47 0.57 -7.98
CA THR A 207 -4.69 1.36 -7.85
C THR A 207 -4.84 2.31 -9.04
N LYS A 208 -6.08 2.60 -9.41
CA LYS A 208 -6.38 3.51 -10.53
C LYS A 208 -6.94 4.82 -10.00
N LYS A 209 -7.26 5.72 -10.91
CA LYS A 209 -7.84 7.03 -10.57
C LYS A 209 -7.01 7.69 -9.48
N LYS A 210 -7.62 8.05 -8.35
CA LYS A 210 -6.97 8.82 -7.28
C LYS A 210 -6.51 7.98 -6.09
N GLY A 211 -6.65 6.65 -6.15
CA GLY A 211 -6.22 5.79 -5.04
C GLY A 211 -4.70 5.84 -4.88
N LYS A 212 -4.25 5.76 -3.63
CA LYS A 212 -2.85 5.80 -3.23
C LYS A 212 -2.34 4.42 -2.82
N ILE A 213 -1.03 4.22 -2.85
CA ILE A 213 -0.39 3.05 -2.26
C ILE A 213 0.54 3.52 -1.16
N SER A 214 0.31 3.06 0.08
CA SER A 214 1.18 3.36 1.22
C SER A 214 1.61 2.06 1.89
N VAL A 215 2.90 1.76 1.92
CA VAL A 215 3.43 0.53 2.52
C VAL A 215 4.65 0.83 3.39
N LYS A 216 4.62 0.42 4.66
CA LYS A 216 5.74 0.67 5.57
C LYS A 216 7.01 -0.10 5.18
N LYS A 217 6.89 -1.40 4.86
CA LYS A 217 8.05 -2.24 4.54
C LYS A 217 7.72 -3.33 3.52
N LEU A 218 8.51 -3.39 2.45
CA LEU A 218 8.47 -4.44 1.42
C LEU A 218 9.71 -5.33 1.53
N GLN A 219 9.53 -6.65 1.50
CA GLN A 219 10.61 -7.63 1.51
C GLN A 219 10.31 -8.78 0.56
N GLY A 220 11.32 -9.28 -0.16
CA GLY A 220 11.02 -10.21 -1.25
C GLY A 220 12.03 -10.30 -2.38
N LYS A 221 11.63 -10.98 -3.46
CA LYS A 221 12.40 -10.98 -4.72
C LYS A 221 11.98 -9.79 -5.58
N GLU A 222 10.70 -9.70 -5.93
CA GLU A 222 10.19 -8.67 -6.84
C GLU A 222 8.87 -8.04 -6.36
N PHE A 223 8.79 -6.70 -6.39
CA PHE A 223 7.52 -5.99 -6.26
C PHE A 223 7.29 -5.01 -7.42
N ASN A 224 6.03 -4.88 -7.82
CA ASN A 224 5.57 -3.88 -8.77
C ASN A 224 4.38 -3.13 -8.19
N LEU A 225 4.55 -1.83 -7.98
CA LEU A 225 3.54 -0.91 -7.46
C LEU A 225 3.17 0.11 -8.53
N LYS A 226 1.87 0.26 -8.79
CA LYS A 226 1.39 1.15 -9.85
C LYS A 226 0.17 1.95 -9.44
N THR A 227 0.19 3.25 -9.72
CA THR A 227 -0.96 4.13 -9.58
C THR A 227 -1.27 4.87 -10.87
N GLU A 228 -2.49 5.39 -11.03
CA GLU A 228 -2.80 6.33 -12.11
C GLU A 228 -2.49 7.77 -11.67
N HIS A 229 -3.22 8.30 -10.68
CA HIS A 229 -3.07 9.68 -10.21
C HIS A 229 -2.79 9.83 -8.72
N GLY A 230 -2.76 8.72 -7.96
CA GLY A 230 -2.44 8.76 -6.53
C GLY A 230 -0.96 8.56 -6.26
N ASP A 231 -0.54 8.95 -5.06
CA ASP A 231 0.85 8.84 -4.64
C ASP A 231 1.24 7.39 -4.32
N VAL A 232 2.53 7.10 -4.43
CA VAL A 232 3.16 5.89 -3.89
C VAL A 232 4.10 6.29 -2.77
N ASP A 233 3.88 5.77 -1.57
CA ASP A 233 4.69 6.01 -0.38
C ASP A 233 5.16 4.68 0.21
N VAL A 234 6.46 4.40 0.14
CA VAL A 234 7.04 3.18 0.70
C VAL A 234 8.16 3.51 1.68
N GLY A 235 8.02 3.06 2.93
CA GLY A 235 8.98 3.36 3.99
C GLY A 235 10.35 2.70 3.77
N ALA A 236 10.38 1.40 3.46
CA ALA A 236 11.63 0.70 3.15
C ALA A 236 11.39 -0.49 2.20
N THR A 237 12.35 -0.75 1.31
CA THR A 237 12.35 -1.90 0.40
C THR A 237 13.60 -2.74 0.60
N TYR A 238 13.42 -4.04 0.83
CA TYR A 238 14.48 -5.03 0.89
C TYR A 238 14.20 -6.09 -0.17
N LEU A 239 14.40 -5.69 -1.43
CA LEU A 239 14.02 -6.45 -2.61
C LEU A 239 15.25 -6.74 -3.48
N LEU A 240 15.18 -7.76 -4.31
CA LEU A 240 16.15 -7.90 -5.41
C LEU A 240 15.79 -6.96 -6.56
N LYS A 241 14.48 -6.79 -6.80
CA LYS A 241 13.92 -5.96 -7.86
C LYS A 241 12.66 -5.23 -7.39
N ALA A 242 12.59 -3.93 -7.66
CA ALA A 242 11.42 -3.12 -7.34
C ALA A 242 11.05 -2.25 -8.54
N LYS A 243 9.75 -2.17 -8.83
CA LYS A 243 9.20 -1.28 -9.87
C LYS A 243 8.10 -0.40 -9.28
N PHE A 244 8.23 0.90 -9.47
CA PHE A 244 7.24 1.89 -9.03
C PHE A 244 6.81 2.76 -10.20
N ALA A 245 5.50 2.89 -10.41
CA ALA A 245 4.97 3.66 -11.53
C ALA A 245 3.77 4.53 -11.13
N SER A 246 3.73 5.77 -11.62
CA SER A 246 2.56 6.65 -11.52
C SER A 246 2.43 7.53 -12.76
N LYS A 247 1.19 7.84 -13.22
CA LYS A 247 1.02 8.85 -14.28
C LYS A 247 1.10 10.26 -13.72
N SER A 248 0.43 10.55 -12.61
CA SER A 248 0.43 11.92 -12.07
C SER A 248 0.60 12.05 -10.55
N GLY A 249 0.98 10.97 -9.87
CA GLY A 249 1.25 10.96 -8.44
C GLY A 249 2.73 11.10 -8.12
N CYS A 250 3.05 11.58 -6.92
CA CYS A 250 4.43 11.57 -6.44
C CYS A 250 4.83 10.18 -5.96
N ILE A 251 6.12 9.83 -6.12
CA ILE A 251 6.68 8.58 -5.62
C ILE A 251 7.71 8.90 -4.54
N LYS A 252 7.44 8.47 -3.31
CA LYS A 252 8.29 8.67 -2.14
C LYS A 252 8.73 7.31 -1.61
N LEU A 253 10.04 7.09 -1.58
CA LEU A 253 10.66 5.90 -1.04
C LEU A 253 11.59 6.32 0.11
N GLY A 254 11.55 5.63 1.24
CA GLY A 254 12.53 5.83 2.31
C GLY A 254 13.85 5.15 1.95
N ASP A 255 14.09 3.96 2.48
CA ASP A 255 15.28 3.16 2.15
C ASP A 255 15.00 2.20 0.99
N VAL A 256 15.89 2.14 0.00
CA VAL A 256 15.76 1.20 -1.11
C VAL A 256 16.97 0.28 -1.25
N HIS A 257 16.71 -1.01 -1.40
CA HIS A 257 17.73 -2.03 -1.67
C HIS A 257 17.47 -2.79 -2.98
N GLY A 258 18.56 -3.26 -3.60
CA GLY A 258 18.53 -4.03 -4.85
C GLY A 258 18.33 -3.15 -6.07
N PHE A 259 17.88 -3.73 -7.17
CA PHE A 259 17.57 -2.98 -8.39
C PHE A 259 16.20 -2.30 -8.28
N THR A 260 16.15 -0.99 -8.40
CA THR A 260 14.92 -0.19 -8.29
C THR A 260 14.68 0.63 -9.56
N GLU A 261 13.54 0.40 -10.22
CA GLU A 261 13.07 1.17 -11.38
C GLU A 261 11.85 2.03 -10.99
N ILE A 262 11.90 3.33 -11.26
CA ILE A 262 10.86 4.30 -10.92
C ILE A 262 10.48 5.10 -12.16
N ARG A 263 9.17 5.18 -12.44
CA ARG A 263 8.63 5.98 -13.54
C ARG A 263 7.45 6.84 -13.07
N ALA A 264 7.61 8.15 -13.11
CA ALA A 264 6.50 9.10 -12.95
C ALA A 264 6.29 9.87 -14.27
N GLU A 265 5.09 9.99 -14.81
CA GLU A 265 4.90 10.88 -15.99
C GLU A 265 4.83 12.35 -15.56
N ASP A 266 4.10 12.64 -14.49
CA ASP A 266 3.92 13.98 -13.90
C ASP A 266 3.94 13.87 -12.37
N GLY A 267 5.10 13.95 -11.75
CA GLY A 267 5.23 13.79 -10.32
C GLY A 267 6.68 13.84 -9.86
N ASN A 268 6.86 14.26 -8.61
CA ASN A 268 8.17 14.26 -7.99
C ASN A 268 8.54 12.85 -7.53
N ILE A 269 9.84 12.54 -7.60
CA ILE A 269 10.43 11.32 -7.06
C ILE A 269 11.34 11.72 -5.91
N SER A 270 11.15 11.13 -4.74
CA SER A 270 12.01 11.34 -3.57
C SER A 270 12.44 10.01 -2.99
N ILE A 271 13.75 9.82 -2.80
CA ILE A 271 14.35 8.59 -2.26
C ILE A 271 15.24 8.95 -1.09
N GLY A 272 14.96 8.37 0.07
CA GLY A 272 15.64 8.68 1.32
C GLY A 272 17.02 8.09 1.49
N SER A 273 17.28 6.90 0.95
CA SER A 273 18.60 6.26 0.94
C SER A 273 18.63 5.15 -0.10
N THR A 274 19.70 5.10 -0.90
CA THR A 274 19.88 4.11 -1.97
C THR A 274 21.01 3.13 -1.66
N SER A 275 20.70 1.82 -1.70
CA SER A 275 21.64 0.71 -1.53
C SER A 275 21.46 -0.33 -2.65
N GLY A 276 22.03 -0.05 -3.83
CA GLY A 276 21.91 -0.90 -5.01
C GLY A 276 21.83 -0.08 -6.29
N GLN A 277 21.24 -0.66 -7.34
CA GLN A 277 21.05 -0.02 -8.64
C GLN A 277 19.75 0.77 -8.68
N LEU A 278 19.78 1.93 -9.32
CA LEU A 278 18.63 2.83 -9.40
C LEU A 278 18.44 3.36 -10.82
N GLU A 279 17.23 3.21 -11.34
CA GLU A 279 16.76 3.91 -12.55
C GLU A 279 15.52 4.73 -12.19
N ALA A 280 15.61 6.06 -12.27
CA ALA A 280 14.49 6.95 -11.99
C ALA A 280 14.24 7.89 -13.17
N PHE A 281 12.99 7.92 -13.62
CA PHE A 281 12.54 8.81 -14.68
C PHE A 281 11.30 9.58 -14.24
N THR A 282 11.30 10.90 -14.50
CA THR A 282 10.09 11.71 -14.47
C THR A 282 9.89 12.54 -15.74
N GLY A 283 8.66 12.63 -16.24
CA GLY A 283 8.35 13.49 -17.38
C GLY A 283 8.33 14.97 -16.96
N ARG A 284 7.46 15.30 -16.00
CA ARG A 284 7.43 16.59 -15.31
C ARG A 284 7.52 16.36 -13.81
N GLY A 285 8.52 16.93 -13.17
CA GLY A 285 8.78 16.74 -11.76
C GLY A 285 10.27 16.74 -11.45
N SER A 286 10.58 16.91 -10.17
CA SER A 286 11.95 16.87 -9.68
C SER A 286 12.27 15.49 -9.11
N ILE A 287 13.55 15.12 -9.17
CA ILE A 287 14.11 13.91 -8.57
C ILE A 287 15.03 14.32 -7.43
N ASP A 288 14.75 13.85 -6.22
CA ASP A 288 15.58 14.05 -5.03
C ASP A 288 16.03 12.67 -4.51
N VAL A 289 17.33 12.40 -4.51
CA VAL A 289 17.88 11.11 -4.13
C VAL A 289 19.09 11.25 -3.21
N ASN A 290 19.10 10.48 -2.13
CA ASN A 290 20.29 10.25 -1.31
C ASN A 290 20.98 8.92 -1.69
N LEU A 291 22.27 9.02 -2.00
CA LEU A 291 23.15 7.93 -2.38
C LEU A 291 24.07 7.53 -1.22
N SER A 292 23.73 6.41 -0.58
CA SER A 292 24.49 5.83 0.53
C SER A 292 25.44 4.73 0.02
N GLN A 293 24.88 3.59 -0.38
CA GLN A 293 25.61 2.40 -0.82
C GLN A 293 25.20 1.98 -2.24
N HIS A 294 25.16 2.95 -3.14
CA HIS A 294 24.71 2.75 -4.51
C HIS A 294 25.68 1.90 -5.37
N GLU A 295 25.13 1.33 -6.43
CA GLU A 295 25.84 0.80 -7.59
C GLU A 295 25.64 1.78 -8.76
N ASP A 296 25.16 1.34 -9.92
CA ASP A 296 24.83 2.23 -11.02
C ASP A 296 23.51 2.98 -10.80
N VAL A 297 23.54 4.28 -11.09
CA VAL A 297 22.42 5.20 -10.90
C VAL A 297 22.15 5.96 -12.19
N VAL A 298 20.89 5.94 -12.65
CA VAL A 298 20.42 6.62 -13.85
C VAL A 298 19.20 7.47 -13.50
N LEU A 299 19.33 8.79 -13.63
CA LEU A 299 18.31 9.78 -13.25
C LEU A 299 17.96 10.64 -14.47
N ASN A 300 16.68 10.75 -14.79
CA ASN A 300 16.24 11.50 -15.97
C ASN A 300 14.98 12.30 -15.66
N THR A 301 15.00 13.59 -15.98
CA THR A 301 13.80 14.44 -15.99
C THR A 301 13.70 15.25 -17.28
N ASN A 302 12.52 15.31 -17.89
CA ASN A 302 12.32 16.22 -19.03
C ASN A 302 12.11 17.66 -18.55
N GLU A 303 11.32 17.87 -17.49
CA GLU A 303 11.00 19.17 -16.89
C GLU A 303 11.07 19.10 -15.37
N GLY A 304 12.09 19.71 -14.77
CA GLY A 304 12.33 19.71 -13.34
C GLY A 304 13.80 19.52 -13.00
N ASP A 305 14.10 19.58 -11.70
CA ASP A 305 15.47 19.51 -11.22
C ASP A 305 15.83 18.09 -10.75
N ILE A 306 17.13 17.78 -10.78
CA ILE A 306 17.68 16.58 -10.14
C ILE A 306 18.60 17.04 -9.02
N THR A 307 18.34 16.57 -7.80
CA THR A 307 19.21 16.78 -6.65
C THR A 307 19.77 15.43 -6.21
N VAL A 308 21.10 15.30 -6.31
CA VAL A 308 21.86 14.14 -5.86
C VAL A 308 22.56 14.50 -4.56
N LYS A 309 22.17 13.81 -3.49
CA LYS A 309 22.75 13.96 -2.17
C LYS A 309 23.66 12.78 -1.88
N CYS A 310 24.85 13.05 -1.35
CA CYS A 310 25.82 12.02 -0.99
C CYS A 310 26.39 12.29 0.40
N LEU A 311 26.62 11.24 1.18
CA LEU A 311 27.46 11.32 2.37
C LEU A 311 28.93 11.41 1.94
N GLN A 312 29.75 12.09 2.74
CA GLN A 312 31.20 12.16 2.51
C GLN A 312 31.86 10.78 2.61
N GLU A 313 31.26 9.86 3.37
CA GLU A 313 31.72 8.48 3.53
C GLU A 313 31.14 7.53 2.46
N SER A 314 30.34 8.04 1.51
CA SER A 314 29.81 7.23 0.41
C SER A 314 30.94 6.69 -0.50
N PHE A 315 30.59 5.77 -1.38
CA PHE A 315 31.54 5.15 -2.32
C PHE A 315 32.07 6.15 -3.35
N SER A 316 33.25 5.82 -3.88
CA SER A 316 33.83 6.54 -5.00
C SER A 316 33.02 6.23 -6.26
N SER A 317 32.58 7.26 -6.97
CA SER A 317 31.73 7.07 -8.17
C SER A 317 32.10 8.03 -9.28
N GLU A 318 32.15 7.52 -10.51
CA GLU A 318 32.21 8.36 -11.69
C GLU A 318 30.82 8.95 -11.97
N PHE A 319 30.76 10.20 -12.40
CA PHE A 319 29.50 10.81 -12.83
C PHE A 319 29.57 11.36 -14.24
N LEU A 320 28.44 11.30 -14.94
CA LEU A 320 28.17 11.95 -16.22
C LEU A 320 26.85 12.69 -16.11
N VAL A 321 26.91 14.01 -16.18
CA VAL A 321 25.75 14.87 -15.96
C VAL A 321 25.53 15.75 -17.18
N ARG A 322 24.27 15.86 -17.61
CA ARG A 322 23.84 16.69 -18.74
C ARG A 322 22.66 17.57 -18.33
N SER A 323 22.85 18.88 -18.33
CA SER A 323 21.79 19.83 -17.94
C SER A 323 22.08 21.23 -18.46
N LYS A 324 21.09 22.14 -18.44
CA LYS A 324 21.32 23.56 -18.75
C LYS A 324 22.19 24.23 -17.69
N HIS A 325 22.00 23.83 -16.44
CA HIS A 325 22.74 24.33 -15.29
C HIS A 325 23.16 23.14 -14.42
N ILE A 326 24.43 23.12 -14.03
CA ILE A 326 24.98 22.15 -13.10
C ILE A 326 25.53 22.92 -11.91
N HIS A 327 25.15 22.51 -10.71
CA HIS A 327 25.63 23.11 -9.46
C HIS A 327 26.24 22.02 -8.58
N VAL A 328 27.46 22.25 -8.11
CA VAL A 328 28.16 21.36 -7.18
C VAL A 328 28.44 22.15 -5.93
N ASP A 329 27.91 21.71 -4.79
CA ASP A 329 28.21 22.37 -3.52
C ASP A 329 29.69 22.21 -3.14
N SER A 330 30.29 23.29 -2.64
CA SER A 330 31.68 23.39 -2.20
C SER A 330 32.08 22.41 -1.08
N ASN A 331 31.09 21.86 -0.38
CA ASN A 331 31.30 20.95 0.75
C ASN A 331 31.38 19.46 0.34
N ILE A 332 31.25 19.15 -0.95
CA ILE A 332 31.32 17.79 -1.48
C ILE A 332 32.73 17.53 -2.02
N ASP A 333 33.24 16.33 -1.79
CA ASP A 333 34.48 15.88 -2.41
C ASP A 333 34.23 15.50 -3.87
N VAL A 334 34.52 16.42 -4.79
CA VAL A 334 34.32 16.26 -6.24
C VAL A 334 35.59 16.64 -6.99
N VAL A 335 36.01 15.76 -7.90
CA VAL A 335 37.05 16.05 -8.89
C VAL A 335 36.41 16.12 -10.26
N ILE A 336 36.42 17.29 -10.89
CA ILE A 336 35.88 17.49 -12.24
C ILE A 336 36.97 17.18 -13.26
N ASP A 337 36.71 16.21 -14.13
CA ASP A 337 37.64 15.82 -15.20
C ASP A 337 37.46 16.68 -16.46
N LYS A 338 36.20 16.87 -16.86
CA LYS A 338 35.83 17.61 -18.07
C LYS A 338 34.51 18.33 -17.87
N GLU A 339 34.46 19.55 -18.36
CA GLU A 339 33.25 20.32 -18.52
C GLU A 339 33.22 20.90 -19.94
N ARG A 340 32.11 20.69 -20.65
CA ARG A 340 31.96 21.20 -22.01
C ARG A 340 30.53 21.67 -22.27
N ALA A 341 30.41 22.70 -23.08
CA ALA A 341 29.12 23.09 -23.65
C ALA A 341 28.80 22.20 -24.87
N GLU A 342 27.57 21.67 -24.91
CA GLU A 342 27.02 20.86 -25.99
C GLU A 342 25.63 21.41 -26.38
N GLY A 343 25.63 22.37 -27.31
CA GLY A 343 24.44 23.14 -27.66
C GLY A 343 23.97 24.00 -26.49
N ASN A 344 22.71 23.81 -26.06
CA ASN A 344 22.14 24.51 -24.91
C ASN A 344 22.38 23.80 -23.56
N PHE A 345 23.23 22.77 -23.55
CA PHE A 345 23.51 21.96 -22.37
C PHE A 345 24.97 22.08 -21.98
N THR A 346 25.23 21.99 -20.68
CA THR A 346 26.54 21.65 -20.13
C THR A 346 26.59 20.15 -19.90
N VAL A 347 27.68 19.53 -20.32
CA VAL A 347 28.02 18.14 -20.01
C VAL A 347 29.24 18.15 -19.11
N MET A 348 29.12 17.54 -17.93
CA MET A 348 30.17 17.46 -16.93
C MET A 348 30.46 16.00 -16.60
N THR A 349 31.74 15.66 -16.52
CA THR A 349 32.22 14.36 -16.03
C THR A 349 33.25 14.55 -14.92
N GLY A 350 33.27 13.63 -13.98
CA GLY A 350 34.24 13.63 -12.89
C GLY A 350 34.01 12.47 -11.93
N GLU A 351 34.64 12.58 -10.77
CA GLU A 351 34.57 11.61 -9.69
C GLU A 351 34.03 12.26 -8.41
N LEU A 352 33.15 11.54 -7.71
CA LEU A 352 32.64 11.86 -6.37
C LEU A 352 33.35 10.99 -5.34
N ASN A 353 33.72 11.57 -4.18
CA ASN A 353 34.36 10.90 -3.05
C ASN A 353 35.55 10.02 -3.47
N LYS A 354 36.49 10.60 -4.21
CA LYS A 354 37.62 9.88 -4.80
C LYS A 354 38.44 9.18 -3.72
N LYS A 355 38.61 7.85 -3.85
CA LYS A 355 39.47 7.06 -2.95
C LYS A 355 40.69 6.51 -3.69
N ASP A 356 41.85 6.57 -3.04
CA ASP A 356 43.13 6.08 -3.59
C ASP A 356 43.20 4.54 -3.73
N LYS A 357 42.29 3.81 -3.08
CA LYS A 357 42.25 2.35 -3.13
C LYS A 357 41.27 1.90 -4.21
N LYS A 358 41.72 0.99 -5.08
CA LYS A 358 40.87 0.32 -6.09
C LYS A 358 39.72 -0.40 -5.39
N GLU A 359 38.56 0.23 -5.31
CA GLU A 359 37.30 -0.45 -4.99
C GLU A 359 36.94 -1.39 -6.15
N GLU A 360 36.33 -2.54 -5.85
CA GLU A 360 35.87 -3.48 -6.87
C GLU A 360 34.67 -2.89 -7.61
N GLY A 361 34.84 -2.60 -8.91
CA GLY A 361 33.81 -2.08 -9.80
C GLY A 361 33.70 -0.56 -9.79
N VAL A 362 33.73 0.05 -10.98
CA VAL A 362 33.47 1.48 -11.16
C VAL A 362 31.97 1.70 -11.05
N LYS A 363 31.54 2.45 -10.04
CA LYS A 363 30.14 2.85 -9.84
C LYS A 363 29.87 4.10 -10.65
N THR A 364 28.71 4.17 -11.31
CA THR A 364 28.39 5.30 -12.18
C THR A 364 27.11 6.04 -11.79
N ILE A 365 27.14 7.37 -11.87
CA ILE A 365 25.97 8.23 -11.71
C ILE A 365 25.73 8.97 -13.04
N LYS A 366 24.65 8.63 -13.74
CA LYS A 366 24.23 9.31 -14.97
C LYS A 366 22.98 10.12 -14.68
N ALA A 367 23.05 11.44 -14.86
CA ALA A 367 21.93 12.33 -14.60
C ALA A 367 21.68 13.27 -15.80
N GLU A 368 20.44 13.30 -16.29
CA GLU A 368 20.00 14.23 -17.34
C GLU A 368 18.75 15.00 -16.92
N ALA A 369 18.86 16.33 -16.84
CA ALA A 369 17.73 17.24 -16.67
C ALA A 369 17.59 18.12 -17.90
N LYS A 370 16.62 17.84 -18.77
CA LYS A 370 16.48 18.53 -20.07
C LYS A 370 16.05 19.99 -19.91
N LEU A 371 15.09 20.24 -19.03
CA LEU A 371 14.58 21.57 -18.69
C LEU A 371 14.62 21.76 -17.17
N GLY A 372 15.83 21.79 -16.63
CA GLY A 372 16.07 22.08 -15.22
C GLY A 372 17.56 22.13 -14.91
N THR A 373 17.88 21.93 -13.64
CA THR A 373 19.22 21.95 -13.06
C THR A 373 19.57 20.60 -12.47
N VAL A 374 20.83 20.18 -12.58
CA VAL A 374 21.36 19.08 -11.77
C VAL A 374 22.20 19.65 -10.64
N LYS A 375 21.91 19.26 -9.40
CA LYS A 375 22.59 19.70 -8.19
C LYS A 375 23.23 18.52 -7.48
N PHE A 376 24.47 18.68 -7.08
CA PHE A 376 25.11 17.82 -6.09
C PHE A 376 25.15 18.55 -4.76
N GLU A 377 24.67 17.89 -3.71
CA GLU A 377 24.62 18.42 -2.33
C GLU A 377 25.24 17.42 -1.35
N LYS A 378 25.89 17.95 -0.30
CA LYS A 378 26.35 17.12 0.82
C LYS A 378 25.15 16.76 1.70
N GLU A 379 25.02 15.49 2.05
CA GLU A 379 24.15 15.08 3.15
C GLU A 379 24.98 14.85 4.41
N ASP A 380 24.48 15.33 5.54
CA ASP A 380 25.11 15.11 6.83
C ASP A 380 24.43 13.91 7.52
N TRP A 381 25.20 13.06 8.20
CA TRP A 381 24.70 11.81 8.78
C TRP A 381 23.53 12.03 9.75
N PHE A 382 23.53 13.16 10.46
CA PHE A 382 22.47 13.50 11.40
C PHE A 382 21.16 13.84 10.67
N SER A 383 21.27 14.55 9.54
CA SER A 383 20.15 14.90 8.67
C SER A 383 19.59 13.66 7.96
N SER A 384 20.43 12.69 7.63
CA SER A 384 19.99 11.44 6.98
C SER A 384 19.16 10.54 7.89
N LEU A 385 19.24 10.70 9.22
CA LEU A 385 18.44 9.93 10.17
C LEU A 385 16.94 10.31 10.17
N LYS A 386 16.58 11.45 9.55
CA LYS A 386 15.20 11.92 9.44
C LYS A 386 14.41 11.83 10.76
N LEU A 387 15.06 12.15 11.87
CA LEU A 387 14.46 12.22 13.21
C LEU A 387 13.59 13.49 13.29
N SER A 388 12.38 13.43 12.77
CA SER A 388 11.36 14.48 12.92
C SER A 388 10.10 13.94 13.59
#